data_AF-A0A2Z3I300-F1
#
_entry.id   AF-A0A2Z3I300-F1
#
_cell.length_a   1.000
_cell.length_b   1.000
_cell.length_c   1.000
_cell.angle_alpha   90.00
_cell.angle_beta   90.00
_cell.angle_gamma   90.00
#
_symmetry.space_group_name_H-M   'P 1'
#
loop_
_entity.id
_entity.type
_entity.pdbx_description
1 polymer ?
#
loop_
_entity_poly.entity_id
_entity_poly.type
_entity_poly.pdbx_seq_one_letter_code
_entity_poly.pdbx_strand_id
1 'polypeptide(L)'
;MDKLRQVIEEYPRWQDLTVYIDRIELFIESDFSSAQENAKALLESIAQEICKQFTIEVEKNISINKLLGKAFNCFDNPNKDILRKMSGSLATIGEQLGNIRNDIGITAHGKDLATIQARNDNIDKTEQEFLISSTVTVCVFLIRYHERHKPASETIASLEYDQQQDFNDYLDSKYGFIEMGDYTYTASEVLYYVDYEAYKNEYISFDNAQIELNEDMKD
;
A
#
# COMPACT_ATOMS: atom_id res chain seq x y z
N MET A 1 1.27 -12.66 -6.54
CA MET A 1 0.98 -11.21 -6.56
C MET A 1 -0.51 -10.91 -6.51
N ASP A 2 -1.34 -11.73 -7.16
CA ASP A 2 -2.81 -11.58 -7.26
C ASP A 2 -3.50 -11.17 -5.95
N LYS A 3 -3.12 -11.77 -4.82
CA LYS A 3 -3.70 -11.42 -3.52
C LYS A 3 -3.49 -9.95 -3.13
N LEU A 4 -2.34 -9.37 -3.48
CA LEU A 4 -2.09 -7.96 -3.22
C LEU A 4 -2.84 -7.06 -4.21
N ARG A 5 -2.94 -7.45 -5.48
CA ARG A 5 -3.78 -6.74 -6.46
C ARG A 5 -5.23 -6.67 -6.00
N GLN A 6 -5.79 -7.81 -5.57
CA GLN A 6 -7.15 -7.87 -5.04
C GLN A 6 -7.35 -6.93 -3.84
N VAL A 7 -6.36 -6.82 -2.96
CA VAL A 7 -6.43 -5.91 -1.80
C VAL A 7 -6.31 -4.45 -2.21
N ILE A 8 -5.51 -4.13 -3.21
CA ILE A 8 -5.42 -2.76 -3.74
C ILE A 8 -6.73 -2.37 -4.44
N GLU A 9 -7.32 -3.27 -5.23
CA GLU A 9 -8.62 -3.07 -5.86
C GLU A 9 -9.74 -2.87 -4.82
N GLU A 10 -9.67 -3.58 -3.69
CA GLU A 10 -10.59 -3.42 -2.55
C GLU A 10 -10.48 -2.02 -1.90
N TYR A 11 -9.32 -1.38 -1.99
CA TYR A 11 -9.03 -0.10 -1.33
C TYR A 11 -8.37 0.90 -2.30
N PRO A 12 -9.18 1.67 -3.07
CA PRO A 12 -8.70 2.52 -4.17
C PRO A 12 -7.58 3.51 -3.81
N ARG A 13 -7.45 3.92 -2.55
CA ARG A 13 -6.33 4.76 -2.06
C ARG A 13 -4.95 4.17 -2.38
N TRP A 14 -4.84 2.85 -2.44
CA TRP A 14 -3.57 2.17 -2.66
C TRP A 14 -3.28 1.92 -4.14
N GLN A 15 -4.11 2.43 -5.07
CA GLN A 15 -4.04 2.11 -6.49
C GLN A 15 -2.69 2.45 -7.12
N ASP A 16 -2.05 3.55 -6.70
CA ASP A 16 -0.75 3.98 -7.21
C ASP A 16 0.37 2.96 -6.93
N LEU A 17 0.19 2.09 -5.94
CA LEU A 17 1.16 1.04 -5.63
C LEU A 17 1.18 -0.09 -6.68
N THR A 18 0.19 -0.16 -7.57
CA THR A 18 0.11 -1.14 -8.65
C THR A 18 1.35 -1.08 -9.55
N VAL A 19 1.96 0.10 -9.71
CA VAL A 19 3.20 0.28 -10.49
C VAL A 19 4.35 -0.59 -9.98
N TYR A 20 4.45 -0.79 -8.66
CA TYR A 20 5.48 -1.66 -8.10
C TYR A 20 5.17 -3.12 -8.34
N ILE A 21 3.89 -3.52 -8.29
CA ILE A 21 3.47 -4.90 -8.58
C ILE A 21 3.81 -5.26 -10.02
N ASP A 22 3.45 -4.40 -10.97
CA ASP A 22 3.73 -4.60 -12.40
C ASP A 22 5.25 -4.77 -12.64
N ARG A 23 6.07 -3.93 -11.99
CA ARG A 23 7.54 -4.01 -12.10
C ARG A 23 8.10 -5.29 -11.48
N ILE A 24 7.60 -5.73 -10.33
CA ILE A 24 8.07 -6.97 -9.72
C ILE A 24 7.76 -8.15 -10.64
N GLU A 25 6.53 -8.25 -11.17
CA GLU A 25 6.14 -9.32 -12.09
C GLU A 25 6.95 -9.29 -13.40
N LEU A 26 7.25 -8.10 -13.93
CA LEU A 26 8.08 -7.94 -15.12
C LEU A 26 9.50 -8.48 -14.91
N PHE A 27 10.09 -8.23 -13.74
CA PHE A 27 11.49 -8.55 -13.47
C PHE A 27 11.72 -9.88 -12.74
N ILE A 28 10.69 -10.50 -12.13
CA ILE A 28 10.88 -11.65 -11.23
C ILE A 28 11.60 -12.85 -11.88
N GLU A 29 11.36 -13.12 -13.17
CA GLU A 29 12.02 -14.22 -13.90
C GLU A 29 13.32 -13.79 -14.63
N SER A 30 13.56 -12.49 -14.81
CA SER A 30 14.61 -11.97 -15.70
C SER A 30 15.70 -11.14 -15.01
N ASP A 31 15.36 -10.48 -13.90
CA ASP A 31 16.25 -9.68 -13.07
C ASP A 31 15.69 -9.64 -11.64
N PHE A 32 16.02 -10.67 -10.87
CA PHE A 32 15.51 -10.79 -9.50
C PHE A 32 15.97 -9.63 -8.61
N SER A 33 17.14 -9.04 -8.87
CA SER A 33 17.63 -7.88 -8.13
C SER A 33 16.68 -6.69 -8.30
N SER A 34 16.25 -6.42 -9.54
CA SER A 34 15.26 -5.37 -9.82
C SER A 34 13.90 -5.68 -9.21
N ALA A 35 13.47 -6.95 -9.26
CA ALA A 35 12.23 -7.38 -8.60
C ALA A 35 12.28 -7.14 -7.08
N GLN A 36 13.40 -7.49 -6.43
CA GLN A 36 13.61 -7.27 -4.99
C GLN A 36 13.64 -5.78 -4.63
N GLU A 37 14.28 -4.94 -5.43
CA GLU A 37 14.31 -3.48 -5.20
C GLU A 37 12.90 -2.88 -5.28
N ASN A 38 12.06 -3.32 -6.23
CA ASN A 38 10.67 -2.89 -6.31
C ASN A 38 9.81 -3.44 -5.17
N ALA A 39 10.04 -4.68 -4.74
CA ALA A 39 9.35 -5.27 -3.58
C ALA A 39 9.67 -4.52 -2.28
N LYS A 40 10.93 -4.11 -2.12
CA LYS A 40 11.38 -3.28 -1.01
C LYS A 40 10.71 -1.90 -1.07
N ALA A 41 10.73 -1.23 -2.22
CA ALA A 41 10.13 0.09 -2.39
C ALA A 41 8.63 0.06 -2.08
N LEU A 42 7.90 -0.96 -2.57
CA LEU A 42 6.49 -1.18 -2.26
C LEU A 42 6.24 -1.25 -0.74
N LEU A 43 7.04 -2.05 -0.03
CA LEU A 43 6.92 -2.21 1.41
C LEU A 43 7.23 -0.91 2.17
N GLU A 44 8.24 -0.14 1.72
CA GLU A 44 8.56 1.18 2.27
C GLU A 44 7.45 2.20 2.03
N SER A 45 6.90 2.26 0.81
CA SER A 45 5.78 3.16 0.47
C SER A 45 4.56 2.90 1.35
N ILE A 46 4.18 1.63 1.54
CA ILE A 46 3.06 1.26 2.42
C ILE A 46 3.33 1.72 3.86
N ALA A 47 4.52 1.41 4.39
CA ALA A 47 4.86 1.75 5.77
C ALA A 47 4.96 3.27 6.01
N GLN A 48 5.47 4.03 5.03
CA GLN A 48 5.50 5.49 5.08
C GLN A 48 4.10 6.08 5.08
N GLU A 49 3.22 5.60 4.21
CA GLU A 49 1.84 6.08 4.12
C GLU A 49 1.06 5.81 5.42
N ILE A 50 1.23 4.62 6.00
CA ILE A 50 0.67 4.28 7.32
C ILE A 50 1.20 5.24 8.40
N CYS A 51 2.51 5.45 8.46
CA CYS A 51 3.09 6.37 9.46
C CYS A 51 2.56 7.79 9.30
N LYS A 52 2.44 8.27 8.05
CA LYS A 52 1.89 9.59 7.71
C LYS A 52 0.46 9.74 8.21
N GLN A 53 -0.41 8.77 7.96
CA GLN A 53 -1.81 8.82 8.38
C GLN A 53 -1.99 8.77 9.90
N PHE A 54 -1.08 8.10 10.60
CA PHE A 54 -1.06 8.08 12.07
C PHE A 54 -0.23 9.23 12.67
N THR A 55 0.18 10.24 11.87
CA THR A 55 0.99 11.40 12.31
C THR A 55 2.29 11.02 13.02
N ILE A 56 2.90 9.89 12.62
CA ILE A 56 4.16 9.41 13.15
C ILE A 56 5.31 10.03 12.34
N GLU A 57 6.22 10.73 13.03
CA GLU A 57 7.41 11.30 12.41
C GLU A 57 8.39 10.21 11.94
N VAL A 58 8.77 10.28 10.67
CA VAL A 58 9.70 9.35 10.02
C VAL A 58 10.97 10.08 9.62
N GLU A 59 12.13 9.58 10.06
CA GLU A 59 13.42 10.17 9.73
C GLU A 59 13.81 9.90 8.26
N LYS A 60 14.41 10.89 7.59
CA LYS A 60 14.75 10.81 6.14
C LYS A 60 15.59 9.59 5.72
N ASN A 61 16.43 9.09 6.61
CA ASN A 61 17.32 7.93 6.36
C ASN A 61 16.98 6.74 7.27
N ILE A 62 15.71 6.59 7.63
CA ILE A 62 15.25 5.46 8.44
C ILE A 62 15.53 4.14 7.69
N SER A 63 15.98 3.11 8.41
CA SER A 63 16.09 1.77 7.82
C SER A 63 14.72 1.14 7.69
N ILE A 64 14.53 0.26 6.70
CA ILE A 64 13.25 -0.44 6.48
C ILE A 64 12.76 -1.17 7.74
N ASN A 65 13.66 -1.82 8.49
CA ASN A 65 13.33 -2.49 9.75
C ASN A 65 12.73 -1.52 10.78
N LYS A 66 13.30 -0.31 10.88
CA LYS A 66 12.81 0.73 11.81
C LYS A 66 11.50 1.34 11.33
N LEU A 67 11.38 1.62 10.03
CA LEU A 67 10.17 2.17 9.41
C LEU A 67 8.98 1.23 9.62
N LEU A 68 9.16 -0.05 9.32
CA LEU A 68 8.14 -1.04 9.57
C LEU A 68 7.83 -1.13 11.06
N GLY A 69 8.84 -1.14 11.93
CA GLY A 69 8.64 -1.06 13.38
C GLY A 69 7.74 0.11 13.80
N LYS A 70 7.93 1.31 13.22
CA LYS A 70 7.05 2.47 13.46
C LYS A 70 5.63 2.22 12.94
N ALA A 71 5.48 1.75 11.70
CA ALA A 71 4.18 1.45 11.10
C ALA A 71 3.39 0.38 11.87
N PHE A 72 4.05 -0.64 12.42
CA PHE A 72 3.39 -1.65 13.25
C PHE A 72 3.02 -1.13 14.64
N ASN A 73 3.80 -0.21 15.21
CA ASN A 73 3.57 0.33 16.54
C ASN A 73 2.47 1.40 16.57
N CYS A 74 2.11 1.99 15.43
CA CYS A 74 1.04 2.98 15.37
C CYS A 74 -0.35 2.38 15.61
N PHE A 75 -0.51 1.09 15.30
CA PHE A 75 -1.75 0.36 15.53
C PHE A 75 -2.03 0.12 17.01
N ASP A 76 -3.20 0.49 17.52
CA ASP A 76 -3.55 0.19 18.90
C ASP A 76 -3.99 -1.28 19.06
N ASN A 77 -3.01 -2.18 19.20
CA ASN A 77 -3.21 -3.62 19.36
C ASN A 77 -2.62 -4.15 20.69
N PRO A 78 -3.35 -4.95 21.47
CA PRO A 78 -2.80 -5.63 22.65
C PRO A 78 -1.61 -6.57 22.34
N ASN A 79 -1.44 -7.00 21.08
CA ASN A 79 -0.39 -7.90 20.61
C ASN A 79 0.73 -7.21 19.79
N LYS A 80 0.98 -5.91 20.02
CA LYS A 80 2.03 -5.11 19.34
C LYS A 80 3.39 -5.85 19.22
N ASP A 81 3.77 -6.58 20.27
CA ASP A 81 5.04 -7.32 20.30
C ASP A 81 5.14 -8.47 19.29
N ILE A 82 4.04 -9.16 19.01
CA ILE A 82 4.02 -10.27 18.02
C ILE A 82 4.20 -9.70 16.62
N LEU A 83 3.45 -8.64 16.31
CA LEU A 83 3.50 -7.97 15.01
C LEU A 83 4.87 -7.35 14.74
N ARG A 84 5.45 -6.68 15.73
CA ARG A 84 6.81 -6.13 15.66
C ARG A 84 7.86 -7.21 15.39
N LYS A 85 7.75 -8.37 16.06
CA LYS A 85 8.68 -9.49 15.85
C LYS A 85 8.54 -10.08 14.43
N MET A 86 7.31 -10.33 13.97
CA MET A 86 7.06 -10.83 12.60
C MET A 86 7.63 -9.89 11.54
N SER A 87 7.37 -8.59 11.69
CA SER A 87 7.91 -7.57 10.79
C SER A 87 9.43 -7.50 10.79
N GLY A 88 10.05 -7.50 11.97
CA GLY A 88 11.50 -7.45 12.09
C GLY A 88 12.16 -8.66 11.45
N SER A 89 11.59 -9.85 11.61
CA SER A 89 12.08 -11.08 10.98
C SER A 89 12.00 -11.01 9.45
N LEU A 90 10.90 -10.52 8.88
CA LEU A 90 10.72 -10.43 7.43
C LEU A 90 11.63 -9.39 6.79
N ALA A 91 11.80 -8.26 7.46
CA ALA A 91 12.68 -7.20 7.00
C ALA A 91 14.17 -7.60 7.13
N THR A 92 14.53 -8.34 8.18
CA THR A 92 15.86 -8.97 8.33
C THR A 92 16.10 -10.01 7.24
N ILE A 93 15.11 -10.84 6.90
CA ILE A 93 15.21 -11.80 5.79
C ILE A 93 15.49 -11.06 4.47
N GLY A 94 14.75 -9.99 4.16
CA GLY A 94 14.99 -9.17 2.98
C GLY A 94 16.38 -8.51 2.95
N GLU A 95 16.85 -8.02 4.11
CA GLU A 95 18.19 -7.44 4.28
C GLU A 95 19.30 -8.48 4.07
N GLN A 96 19.18 -9.67 4.66
CA GLN A 96 20.20 -10.73 4.54
C GLN A 96 20.37 -11.18 3.09
N LEU A 97 19.30 -11.23 2.30
CA LEU A 97 19.41 -11.57 0.89
C LEU A 97 19.97 -10.43 0.03
N GLY A 98 19.67 -9.17 0.39
CA GLY A 98 20.38 -8.02 -0.17
C GLY A 98 21.88 -8.02 0.18
N ASN A 99 22.25 -8.57 1.34
CA ASN A 99 23.64 -8.72 1.74
C ASN A 99 24.33 -9.89 1.04
N ILE A 100 23.65 -11.01 0.80
CA ILE A 100 24.14 -12.10 -0.08
C ILE A 100 24.46 -11.54 -1.48
N ARG A 101 23.63 -10.64 -2.02
CA ARG A 101 23.92 -9.87 -3.25
C ARG A 101 25.19 -9.01 -3.12
N ASN A 102 25.40 -8.33 -2.00
CA ASN A 102 26.56 -7.46 -1.79
C ASN A 102 27.88 -8.22 -1.56
N ASP A 103 27.86 -9.34 -0.84
CA ASP A 103 29.04 -10.17 -0.56
C ASP A 103 29.49 -10.98 -1.78
N ILE A 104 28.56 -11.36 -2.66
CA ILE A 104 28.87 -11.90 -3.99
C ILE A 104 29.22 -10.77 -4.98
N GLY A 105 28.90 -9.53 -4.61
CA GLY A 105 29.04 -8.29 -5.39
C GLY A 105 30.27 -7.44 -5.06
N ILE A 106 31.42 -8.04 -4.75
CA ILE A 106 32.66 -7.27 -4.57
C ILE A 106 33.12 -6.71 -5.93
N THR A 107 32.81 -5.42 -6.14
CA THR A 107 33.41 -4.45 -7.08
C THR A 107 33.84 -4.97 -8.47
N ALA A 108 32.90 -4.85 -9.41
CA ALA A 108 33.11 -5.07 -10.84
C ALA A 108 33.88 -3.91 -11.50
N HIS A 109 35.17 -3.77 -11.18
CA HIS A 109 36.12 -3.21 -12.14
C HIS A 109 36.70 -4.38 -12.95
N GLY A 110 36.12 -4.64 -14.14
CA GLY A 110 36.76 -5.45 -15.19
C GLY A 110 36.33 -6.91 -15.36
N LYS A 111 35.07 -7.30 -15.11
CA LYS A 111 34.57 -8.65 -15.43
C LYS A 111 33.59 -8.68 -16.61
N ASP A 112 33.68 -9.78 -17.37
CA ASP A 112 32.97 -10.13 -18.61
C ASP A 112 31.44 -10.31 -18.42
N LEU A 113 30.66 -10.02 -19.47
CA LEU A 113 29.21 -10.22 -19.64
C LEU A 113 28.66 -11.54 -19.05
N ALA A 114 29.41 -12.64 -19.15
CA ALA A 114 29.03 -13.93 -18.56
C ALA A 114 28.88 -13.87 -17.02
N THR A 115 29.66 -13.01 -16.36
CA THR A 115 29.60 -12.78 -14.91
C THR A 115 28.37 -11.97 -14.50
N ILE A 116 27.81 -11.17 -15.44
CA ILE A 116 26.58 -10.42 -15.22
C ILE A 116 25.37 -11.36 -15.32
N GLN A 117 25.38 -12.32 -16.25
CA GLN A 117 24.33 -13.33 -16.36
C GLN A 117 24.31 -14.31 -15.17
N ALA A 118 25.48 -14.70 -14.65
CA ALA A 118 25.58 -15.53 -13.44
C ALA A 118 25.05 -14.84 -12.15
N ARG A 119 24.66 -13.56 -12.19
CA ARG A 119 24.09 -12.84 -11.04
C ARG A 119 22.68 -13.32 -10.67
N ASN A 120 21.88 -13.73 -11.65
CA ASN A 120 20.51 -14.21 -11.42
C ASN A 120 20.47 -15.66 -10.91
N ASP A 121 21.55 -16.43 -11.13
CA ASP A 121 21.58 -17.88 -10.87
C ASP A 121 22.03 -18.27 -9.45
N ASN A 122 22.39 -17.29 -8.59
CA ASN A 122 22.96 -17.57 -7.27
C ASN A 122 21.94 -17.64 -6.11
N ILE A 123 20.68 -17.33 -6.36
CA ILE A 123 19.58 -17.50 -5.39
C ILE A 123 18.66 -18.56 -5.96
N ASP A 124 18.39 -19.63 -5.20
CA ASP A 124 17.53 -20.69 -5.67
C ASP A 124 16.12 -20.14 -5.94
N LYS A 125 15.44 -20.64 -6.99
CA LYS A 125 14.10 -20.17 -7.34
C LYS A 125 13.13 -20.27 -6.17
N THR A 126 13.27 -21.28 -5.31
CA THR A 126 12.48 -21.43 -4.08
C THR A 126 12.72 -20.28 -3.10
N GLU A 127 13.97 -19.83 -2.95
CA GLU A 127 14.33 -18.70 -2.09
C GLU A 127 13.75 -17.39 -2.65
N GLN A 128 13.84 -17.20 -3.97
CA GLN A 128 13.26 -16.05 -4.67
C GLN A 128 11.74 -15.98 -4.47
N GLU A 129 11.04 -17.09 -4.69
CA GLU A 129 9.60 -17.22 -4.50
C GLU A 129 9.19 -16.99 -3.06
N PHE A 130 9.93 -17.56 -2.11
CA PHE A 130 9.69 -17.38 -0.67
C PHE A 130 9.75 -15.90 -0.30
N LEU A 131 10.71 -15.15 -0.85
CA LEU A 131 10.89 -13.74 -0.50
C LEU A 131 9.81 -12.84 -1.02
N ILE A 132 9.47 -12.99 -2.30
CA ILE A 132 8.40 -12.20 -2.90
C ILE A 132 7.09 -12.54 -2.21
N SER A 133 6.80 -13.82 -1.97
CA SER A 133 5.58 -14.26 -1.28
C SER A 133 5.49 -13.73 0.15
N SER A 134 6.62 -13.76 0.88
CA SER A 134 6.74 -13.20 2.23
C SER A 134 6.46 -11.70 2.23
N THR A 135 7.08 -10.95 1.31
CA THR A 135 6.91 -9.49 1.18
C THR A 135 5.46 -9.14 0.84
N VAL A 136 4.88 -9.83 -0.14
CA VAL A 136 3.46 -9.70 -0.52
C VAL A 136 2.55 -9.94 0.67
N THR A 137 2.84 -10.96 1.47
CA THR A 137 2.05 -11.28 2.67
C THR A 137 2.10 -10.16 3.69
N VAL A 138 3.26 -9.54 3.91
CA VAL A 138 3.39 -8.37 4.79
C VAL A 138 2.64 -7.17 4.24
N CYS A 139 2.75 -6.88 2.95
CA CYS A 139 2.05 -5.76 2.31
C CYS A 139 0.54 -5.90 2.46
N VAL A 140 0.01 -7.09 2.12
CA VAL A 140 -1.41 -7.42 2.29
C VAL A 140 -1.85 -7.28 3.75
N PHE A 141 -1.04 -7.78 4.68
CA PHE A 141 -1.33 -7.66 6.10
C PHE A 141 -1.39 -6.19 6.52
N LEU A 142 -0.38 -5.40 6.18
CA LEU A 142 -0.27 -3.99 6.57
C LEU A 142 -1.44 -3.18 6.03
N ILE A 143 -1.78 -3.32 4.74
CA ILE A 143 -2.90 -2.60 4.13
C ILE A 143 -4.22 -2.98 4.81
N ARG A 144 -4.54 -4.27 4.91
CA ARG A 144 -5.81 -4.69 5.54
C ARG A 144 -5.89 -4.32 7.01
N TYR A 145 -4.79 -4.47 7.72
CA TYR A 145 -4.73 -4.14 9.12
C TYR A 145 -4.91 -2.63 9.32
N HIS A 146 -4.24 -1.84 8.48
CA HIS A 146 -4.41 -0.40 8.41
C HIS A 146 -5.85 -0.02 8.14
N GLU A 147 -6.49 -0.51 7.07
CA GLU A 147 -7.86 -0.11 6.74
C GLU A 147 -8.87 -0.45 7.84
N ARG A 148 -8.60 -1.53 8.61
CA ARG A 148 -9.44 -1.93 9.75
C ARG A 148 -9.20 -1.10 11.02
N HIS A 149 -8.00 -0.54 11.19
CA HIS A 149 -7.58 0.14 12.44
C HIS A 149 -7.10 1.56 12.22
N LYS A 150 -7.31 2.12 11.02
CA LYS A 150 -6.97 3.49 10.70
C LYS A 150 -7.64 4.38 11.75
N PRO A 151 -6.93 5.39 12.28
CA PRO A 151 -7.59 6.37 13.12
C PRO A 151 -8.77 6.87 12.28
N ALA A 152 -9.96 6.95 12.88
CA ALA A 152 -11.04 7.69 12.25
C ALA A 152 -10.42 9.03 11.86
N SER A 153 -10.26 9.26 10.54
CA SER A 153 -9.50 10.40 10.03
C SER A 153 -9.97 11.63 10.79
N GLU A 154 -9.03 12.42 11.32
CA GLU A 154 -9.27 13.67 12.07
C GLU A 154 -10.73 14.05 12.05
N THR A 155 -11.49 13.56 13.05
CA THR A 155 -12.94 13.69 13.18
C THR A 155 -13.54 14.56 12.07
N ILE A 156 -13.81 14.00 10.89
CA ILE A 156 -14.73 14.70 9.99
C ILE A 156 -15.97 14.79 10.87
N ALA A 157 -16.28 16.00 11.33
CA ALA A 157 -17.49 16.24 12.09
C ALA A 157 -18.58 15.52 11.32
N SER A 158 -19.35 14.66 12.00
CA SER A 158 -20.31 13.75 11.37
C SER A 158 -20.91 14.40 10.13
N LEU A 159 -20.57 13.91 8.94
CA LEU A 159 -21.06 14.47 7.69
C LEU A 159 -22.58 14.33 7.74
N GLU A 160 -23.27 15.45 7.86
CA GLU A 160 -24.72 15.48 7.70
C GLU A 160 -24.99 15.33 6.20
N TYR A 161 -25.73 14.29 5.82
CA TYR A 161 -26.02 13.97 4.42
C TYR A 161 -26.51 15.19 3.63
N ASP A 162 -27.47 15.93 4.22
CA ASP A 162 -28.10 17.12 3.61
C ASP A 162 -27.13 18.31 3.41
N GLN A 163 -25.96 18.29 4.06
CA GLN A 163 -24.95 19.34 3.91
C GLN A 163 -23.94 19.04 2.79
N GLN A 164 -23.97 17.84 2.20
CA GLN A 164 -22.98 17.36 1.24
C GLN A 164 -23.56 17.18 -0.17
N GLN A 165 -24.46 18.07 -0.60
CA GLN A 165 -25.21 17.90 -1.86
C GLN A 165 -24.31 17.75 -3.08
N ASP A 166 -23.26 18.57 -3.23
CA ASP A 166 -22.36 18.51 -4.38
C ASP A 166 -21.67 17.13 -4.49
N PHE A 167 -21.32 16.55 -3.35
CA PHE A 167 -20.75 15.21 -3.29
C PHE A 167 -21.79 14.11 -3.56
N ASN A 168 -23.00 14.26 -3.01
CA ASN A 168 -24.10 13.32 -3.25
C ASN A 168 -24.45 13.27 -4.74
N ASP A 169 -24.57 14.43 -5.39
CA ASP A 169 -24.85 14.56 -6.82
C ASP A 169 -23.73 13.93 -7.66
N TYR A 170 -22.47 14.07 -7.24
CA TYR A 170 -21.33 13.40 -7.88
C TYR A 170 -21.47 11.87 -7.81
N LEU A 171 -21.76 11.32 -6.64
CA LEU A 171 -21.95 9.88 -6.46
C LEU A 171 -23.14 9.37 -7.27
N ASP A 172 -24.26 10.09 -7.27
CA ASP A 172 -25.48 9.69 -7.95
C ASP A 172 -25.34 9.78 -9.46
N SER A 173 -24.60 10.77 -9.96
CA SER A 173 -24.26 10.85 -11.38
C SER A 173 -23.34 9.72 -11.82
N LYS A 174 -22.45 9.27 -10.93
CA LYS A 174 -21.46 8.22 -11.21
C LYS A 174 -22.06 6.81 -11.16
N TYR A 175 -22.92 6.55 -10.17
CA TYR A 175 -23.41 5.21 -9.86
C TYR A 175 -24.91 5.02 -10.09
N GLY A 176 -25.66 6.11 -10.32
CA GLY A 176 -27.07 6.08 -10.65
C GLY A 176 -27.97 5.71 -9.47
N PHE A 177 -29.11 5.13 -9.80
CA PHE A 177 -30.15 4.75 -8.84
C PHE A 177 -30.18 3.24 -8.61
N ILE A 178 -30.56 2.84 -7.40
CA ILE A 178 -30.79 1.45 -7.01
C ILE A 178 -32.29 1.21 -6.97
N GLU A 179 -32.78 0.33 -7.84
CA GLU A 179 -34.17 -0.08 -7.92
C GLU A 179 -34.42 -1.35 -7.09
N MET A 180 -35.42 -1.31 -6.22
CA MET A 180 -35.89 -2.45 -5.43
C MET A 180 -37.41 -2.59 -5.57
N GLY A 181 -37.84 -3.30 -6.62
CA GLY A 181 -39.26 -3.40 -6.95
C GLY A 181 -39.81 -2.03 -7.36
N ASP A 182 -40.78 -1.52 -6.60
CA ASP A 182 -41.40 -0.21 -6.83
C ASP A 182 -40.65 0.94 -6.12
N TYR A 183 -39.56 0.64 -5.43
CA TYR A 183 -38.76 1.63 -4.68
C TYR A 183 -37.48 1.98 -5.45
N THR A 184 -37.07 3.24 -5.36
CA THR A 184 -35.83 3.74 -5.97
C THR A 184 -35.08 4.57 -4.93
N TYR A 185 -33.79 4.28 -4.77
CA TYR A 185 -32.90 4.99 -3.87
C TYR A 185 -31.70 5.52 -4.65
N THR A 186 -31.11 6.63 -4.20
CA THR A 186 -29.87 7.12 -4.79
C THR A 186 -28.66 6.35 -4.27
N ALA A 187 -27.58 6.30 -5.05
CA ALA A 187 -26.36 5.61 -4.63
C ALA A 187 -25.74 6.26 -3.39
N SER A 188 -25.76 7.60 -3.33
CA SER A 188 -25.31 8.40 -2.19
C SER A 188 -26.11 8.09 -0.92
N GLU A 189 -27.44 8.03 -1.00
CA GLU A 189 -28.33 7.72 0.12
C GLU A 189 -28.08 6.31 0.66
N VAL A 190 -28.01 5.32 -0.24
CA VAL A 190 -27.73 3.93 0.15
C VAL A 190 -26.37 3.83 0.82
N LEU A 191 -25.34 4.46 0.23
CA LEU A 191 -23.99 4.41 0.80
C LEU A 191 -23.93 5.07 2.18
N TYR A 192 -24.59 6.22 2.35
CA TYR A 192 -24.64 6.93 3.63
C TYR A 192 -25.26 6.08 4.75
N TYR A 193 -26.41 5.46 4.49
CA TYR A 193 -27.16 4.73 5.52
C TYR A 193 -26.70 3.29 5.73
N VAL A 194 -26.10 2.66 4.71
CA VAL A 194 -25.67 1.26 4.77
C VAL A 194 -24.20 1.13 5.16
N ASP A 195 -23.33 2.00 4.64
CA ASP A 195 -21.89 1.98 4.91
C ASP A 195 -21.32 3.41 5.01
N TYR A 196 -21.62 4.05 6.14
CA TYR A 196 -21.20 5.43 6.41
C TYR A 196 -19.67 5.63 6.37
N GLU A 197 -18.88 4.60 6.67
CA GLU A 197 -17.42 4.69 6.56
C GLU A 197 -16.97 4.72 5.10
N ALA A 198 -17.58 3.91 4.23
CA ALA A 198 -17.36 4.00 2.79
C ALA A 198 -17.78 5.37 2.24
N TYR A 199 -18.93 5.90 2.67
CA TYR A 199 -19.37 7.25 2.32
C TYR A 199 -18.32 8.33 2.67
N LYS A 200 -17.79 8.30 3.90
CA LYS A 200 -16.72 9.24 4.31
C LYS A 200 -15.44 9.09 3.49
N ASN A 201 -15.05 7.87 3.15
CA ASN A 201 -13.85 7.64 2.35
C ASN A 201 -13.99 8.21 0.94
N GLU A 202 -15.16 8.01 0.30
CA GLU A 202 -15.47 8.60 -1.00
C GLU A 202 -15.52 10.14 -0.93
N TYR A 203 -16.05 10.71 0.17
CA TYR A 203 -16.06 12.15 0.39
C TYR A 203 -14.65 12.74 0.45
N ILE A 204 -13.74 12.10 1.19
CA ILE A 204 -12.32 12.52 1.26
C ILE A 204 -11.67 12.49 -0.13
N SER A 205 -11.94 11.43 -0.91
CA SER A 205 -11.43 11.32 -2.27
C SER A 205 -11.98 12.43 -3.19
N PHE A 206 -13.25 12.78 -3.04
CA PHE A 206 -13.89 13.89 -3.77
C PHE A 206 -13.30 15.25 -3.39
N ASP A 207 -13.16 15.53 -2.09
CA ASP A 207 -12.65 16.81 -1.57
C ASP A 207 -11.19 17.06 -1.99
N ASN A 208 -10.34 16.04 -1.90
CA ASN A 208 -8.95 16.14 -2.36
C ASN A 208 -8.85 16.43 -3.86
N ALA A 209 -9.69 15.79 -4.69
CA ALA A 209 -9.71 16.03 -6.13
C ALA A 209 -10.17 17.47 -6.47
N GLN A 210 -11.08 18.05 -5.69
CA GLN A 210 -11.49 19.45 -5.84
C GLN A 210 -10.37 20.43 -5.45
N ILE A 211 -9.58 20.10 -4.42
CA ILE A 211 -8.44 20.92 -4.01
C ILE A 211 -7.38 20.96 -5.11
N GLU A 212 -7.00 19.82 -5.68
CA GLU A 212 -5.99 19.72 -6.75
C GLU A 212 -6.41 20.50 -8.01
N LEU A 213 -7.68 20.39 -8.43
CA LEU A 213 -8.22 21.16 -9.55
C LEU A 213 -8.18 22.68 -9.33
N ASN A 214 -8.33 23.12 -8.08
CA ASN A 214 -8.30 24.54 -7.73
C ASN A 214 -6.88 25.12 -7.60
N GLU A 215 -5.87 24.27 -7.39
CA GLU A 215 -4.45 24.67 -7.38
C GLU A 215 -3.91 24.79 -8.81
N ASP A 216 -4.25 23.86 -9.70
CA ASP A 216 -3.86 23.89 -11.13
C ASP A 216 -4.45 25.10 -11.90
N MET A 217 -5.54 25.68 -11.39
CA MET A 217 -6.16 26.89 -11.97
C MET A 217 -5.51 28.21 -11.53
N LYS A 218 -4.50 28.17 -10.65
CA LYS A 218 -3.78 29.36 -10.15
C LYS A 218 -2.42 29.60 -10.81
N ASP A 219 -1.96 28.67 -11.64
CA ASP A 219 -0.76 28.80 -12.49
C ASP A 219 -1.12 29.21 -13.94
#